data_AF-A0A4R4ZSS2-F1
#
_entry.id   AF-A0A4R4ZSS2-F1
#
_cell.length_a   1.000
_cell.length_b   1.000
_cell.length_c   1.000
_cell.angle_alpha   90.00
_cell.angle_beta   90.00
_cell.angle_gamma   90.00
#
_symmetry.space_group_name_H-M   'P 1'
#
loop_
_entity.id
_entity.type
_entity.pdbx_description
1 polymer ?
#
loop_
_entity_poly.entity_id
_entity_poly.type
_entity_poly.pdbx_seq_one_letter_code
_entity_poly.pdbx_strand_id
1 'polypeptide(L)'
;MSDAPDIVRALLGRLVDEVPGPPHREALQICAHARFTTEDLLRGMLGEERAGPLFGWLRGLSFVEEREFGLFPHDVVRDILDADLRWRDPDGYAALHRALRAHFVGRARGAREDEPVRHQAVADIMFLSRGHPVVQGYWRLAGLGGLSATGLKARDAETVLAMTRTYQGAEQAALAAWWIGRQPEAFGVFRDEAGEPFGYAAYVALHEVAEDELRADPGAWAMWGHVSRHGPPRPGESVLAWRFFVDTEPEQRPSRSETMIRLWHGQELITRGGKAWDLVTVPSEREYWDPLLSFFDFHHAPEASYRSGGRLYDVYAHDWRVLGVDDWLALTAERELGAPVTEATAAAPELVLSQPEFADAVRGALRDLHRPERLAGNPLVRSRLVRSADDPVAALRKLVEEAAGALREDALHRVVDRTFLRPAATQERAAEMLGLPFSTYRRHRNRAVERIVAALWEKELYGTGHQVDS
;
A
#
# COMPACT_ATOMS: atom_id res chain seq x y z
N MET A 1 -28.50 34.81 11.16
CA MET A 1 -28.02 33.44 10.90
C MET A 1 -27.82 32.69 12.23
N SER A 2 -28.85 32.60 13.07
CA SER A 2 -28.77 31.99 14.42
C SER A 2 -29.72 30.80 14.61
N ASP A 3 -30.59 30.48 13.64
CA ASP A 3 -31.67 29.48 13.81
C ASP A 3 -31.30 28.06 13.31
N ALA A 4 -30.21 27.91 12.54
CA ALA A 4 -29.81 26.61 11.98
C ALA A 4 -29.36 25.58 13.04
N PRO A 5 -28.60 25.94 14.10
CA PRO A 5 -28.15 24.97 15.11
C PRO A 5 -29.29 24.38 15.96
N ASP A 6 -30.33 25.17 16.23
CA ASP A 6 -31.46 24.75 17.07
C ASP A 6 -32.43 23.83 16.32
N ILE A 7 -32.63 24.07 15.02
CA ILE A 7 -33.41 23.18 14.15
C ILE A 7 -32.70 21.83 13.98
N VAL A 8 -31.38 21.83 13.76
CA VAL A 8 -30.57 20.61 13.64
C VAL A 8 -30.60 19.79 14.92
N ARG A 9 -30.47 20.44 16.09
CA ARG A 9 -30.55 19.78 17.39
C ARG A 9 -31.94 19.21 17.68
N ALA A 10 -33.02 19.91 17.29
CA ALA A 10 -34.38 19.43 17.43
C ALA A 10 -34.71 18.25 16.47
N LEU A 11 -34.16 18.28 15.25
CA LEU A 11 -34.25 17.18 14.30
C LEU A 11 -33.48 15.94 14.78
N LEU A 12 -32.25 16.12 15.28
CA LEU A 12 -31.48 15.06 15.92
C LEU A 12 -32.22 14.45 17.11
N GLY A 13 -32.78 15.27 17.99
CA GLY A 13 -33.57 14.80 19.13
C GLY A 13 -34.70 13.88 18.66
N ARG A 14 -35.50 14.31 17.68
CA ARG A 14 -36.58 13.47 17.13
C ARG A 14 -36.08 12.21 16.42
N LEU A 15 -35.04 12.31 15.61
CA LEU A 15 -34.46 11.18 14.86
C LEU A 15 -33.89 10.11 15.79
N VAL A 16 -33.28 10.53 16.91
CA VAL A 16 -32.63 9.64 17.88
C VAL A 16 -33.64 9.05 18.87
N ASP A 17 -34.68 9.81 19.24
CA ASP A 17 -35.76 9.36 20.14
C ASP A 17 -36.68 8.30 19.48
N GLU A 18 -36.74 8.26 18.15
CA GLU A 18 -37.54 7.30 17.38
C GLU A 18 -36.82 5.97 17.08
N VAL A 19 -35.55 5.82 17.49
CA VAL A 19 -34.77 4.60 17.24
C VAL A 19 -35.22 3.46 18.18
N PRO A 20 -35.77 2.34 17.66
CA PRO A 20 -36.41 1.32 18.51
C PRO A 20 -35.52 0.62 19.54
N GLY A 21 -34.20 0.61 19.34
CA GLY A 21 -33.27 0.01 20.28
C GLY A 21 -31.81 0.04 19.81
N PRO A 22 -30.87 -0.52 20.59
CA PRO A 22 -29.45 -0.47 20.28
C PRO A 22 -29.06 -1.00 18.88
N PRO A 23 -29.59 -2.15 18.39
CA PRO A 23 -29.26 -2.63 17.04
C PRO A 23 -29.72 -1.70 15.91
N HIS A 24 -30.83 -0.97 16.10
CA HIS A 24 -31.33 0.01 15.15
C HIS A 24 -30.44 1.26 15.13
N ARG A 25 -29.92 1.65 16.29
CA ARG A 25 -28.95 2.75 16.41
C ARG A 25 -27.65 2.41 15.69
N GLU A 26 -27.12 1.21 15.88
CA GLU A 26 -25.93 0.71 15.18
C GLU A 26 -26.14 0.69 13.65
N ALA A 27 -27.29 0.17 13.18
CA ALA A 27 -27.61 0.17 11.75
C ALA A 27 -27.73 1.58 11.17
N LEU A 28 -28.32 2.52 11.91
CA LEU A 28 -28.43 3.92 11.47
C LEU A 28 -27.05 4.60 11.42
N GLN A 29 -26.17 4.32 12.38
CA GLN A 29 -24.78 4.82 12.38
C GLN A 29 -23.98 4.27 11.19
N ILE A 30 -24.09 2.97 10.90
CA ILE A 30 -23.52 2.36 9.69
C ILE A 30 -24.05 3.06 8.44
N CYS A 31 -25.37 3.30 8.38
CA CYS A 31 -26.03 3.91 7.24
C CYS A 31 -25.62 5.37 7.00
N ALA A 32 -25.41 6.14 8.07
CA ALA A 32 -24.88 7.48 7.99
C ALA A 32 -23.39 7.49 7.58
N HIS A 33 -22.60 6.53 8.05
CA HIS A 33 -21.16 6.55 7.81
C HIS A 33 -20.77 6.01 6.42
N ALA A 34 -21.49 5.00 5.92
CA ALA A 34 -21.26 4.37 4.62
C ALA A 34 -21.86 5.17 3.45
N ARG A 35 -21.27 5.01 2.25
CA ARG A 35 -21.77 5.62 1.01
C ARG A 35 -23.13 5.05 0.62
N PHE A 36 -23.24 3.73 0.64
CA PHE A 36 -24.46 2.98 0.47
C PHE A 36 -24.51 1.84 1.50
N THR A 37 -25.73 1.53 1.93
CA THR A 37 -26.00 0.44 2.86
C THR A 37 -26.76 -0.64 2.13
N THR A 38 -26.17 -1.83 2.08
CA THR A 38 -26.79 -3.05 1.54
C THR A 38 -27.09 -4.01 2.69
N GLU A 39 -27.97 -4.97 2.45
CA GLU A 39 -28.19 -6.05 3.41
C GLU A 39 -26.90 -6.84 3.66
N ASP A 40 -26.05 -6.98 2.64
CA ASP A 40 -24.74 -7.63 2.74
C ASP A 40 -23.76 -6.87 3.65
N LEU A 41 -23.75 -5.54 3.59
CA LEU A 41 -22.98 -4.73 4.52
C LEU A 41 -23.45 -4.94 5.96
N LEU A 42 -24.77 -4.90 6.19
CA LEU A 42 -25.33 -5.12 7.52
C LEU A 42 -25.09 -6.55 8.02
N ARG A 43 -25.07 -7.55 7.14
CA ARG A 43 -24.67 -8.92 7.49
C ARG A 43 -23.22 -8.98 7.93
N GLY A 44 -22.31 -8.32 7.21
CA GLY A 44 -20.90 -8.26 7.58
C GLY A 44 -20.64 -7.51 8.90
N MET A 45 -21.46 -6.50 9.21
CA MET A 45 -21.27 -5.63 10.37
C MET A 45 -22.04 -6.10 11.62
N LEU A 46 -23.25 -6.60 11.45
CA LEU A 46 -24.20 -6.91 12.53
C LEU A 46 -24.60 -8.40 12.57
N GLY A 47 -24.22 -9.21 11.59
CA GLY A 47 -24.52 -10.64 11.55
C GLY A 47 -25.85 -11.00 10.87
N GLU A 48 -25.96 -12.27 10.46
CA GLU A 48 -27.00 -12.80 9.58
C GLU A 48 -28.43 -12.53 10.07
N GLU A 49 -28.72 -12.84 11.34
CA GLU A 49 -30.08 -12.77 11.89
C GLU A 49 -30.61 -11.33 11.98
N ARG A 50 -29.70 -10.34 12.07
CA ARG A 50 -30.06 -8.92 12.26
C ARG A 50 -30.13 -8.16 10.93
N ALA A 51 -29.43 -8.61 9.89
CA ALA A 51 -29.27 -7.87 8.65
C ALA A 51 -30.60 -7.55 7.95
N GLY A 52 -31.41 -8.58 7.64
CA GLY A 52 -32.68 -8.41 6.94
C GLY A 52 -33.68 -7.50 7.66
N PRO A 53 -33.99 -7.73 8.96
CA PRO A 53 -34.90 -6.87 9.71
C PRO A 53 -34.43 -5.42 9.80
N LEU A 54 -33.13 -5.18 10.02
CA LEU A 54 -32.58 -3.82 10.12
C LEU A 54 -32.53 -3.11 8.76
N PHE A 55 -32.23 -3.84 7.68
CA PHE A 55 -32.30 -3.30 6.33
C PHE A 55 -33.74 -2.86 5.98
N GLY A 56 -34.72 -3.71 6.28
CA GLY A 56 -36.14 -3.41 6.07
C GLY A 56 -36.60 -2.19 6.89
N TRP A 57 -36.12 -2.06 8.13
CA TRP A 57 -36.40 -0.88 8.96
C TRP A 57 -35.77 0.40 8.38
N LEU A 58 -34.48 0.38 8.02
CA LEU A 58 -33.80 1.54 7.43
C LEU A 58 -34.52 2.03 6.17
N ARG A 59 -34.96 1.10 5.31
CA ARG A 59 -35.72 1.40 4.09
C ARG A 59 -37.06 2.09 4.35
N GLY A 60 -37.64 1.90 5.54
CA GLY A 60 -38.89 2.52 5.96
C GLY A 60 -38.74 3.93 6.54
N LEU A 61 -37.51 4.40 6.77
CA LEU A 61 -37.27 5.73 7.33
C LEU A 61 -37.52 6.82 6.28
N SER A 62 -38.23 7.88 6.67
CA SER A 62 -38.67 8.96 5.76
C SER A 62 -37.54 9.78 5.16
N PHE A 63 -36.33 9.65 5.70
CA PHE A 63 -35.13 10.39 5.28
C PHE A 63 -34.08 9.49 4.62
N VAL A 64 -34.41 8.23 4.33
CA VAL A 64 -33.55 7.27 3.64
C VAL A 64 -34.07 7.07 2.21
N GLU A 65 -33.17 7.20 1.23
CA GLU A 65 -33.43 6.93 -0.17
C GLU A 65 -32.86 5.57 -0.59
N GLU A 66 -33.47 4.96 -1.60
CA GLU A 66 -32.99 3.76 -2.27
C GLU A 66 -32.56 4.10 -3.69
N ARG A 67 -31.34 3.71 -4.07
CA ARG A 67 -30.84 3.78 -5.45
C ARG A 67 -30.18 2.46 -5.84
N GLU A 68 -29.69 2.39 -7.08
CA GLU A 68 -29.07 1.20 -7.69
C GLU A 68 -28.05 0.48 -6.77
N PHE A 69 -27.28 1.23 -5.99
CA PHE A 69 -26.19 0.70 -5.16
C PHE A 69 -26.56 0.45 -3.68
N GLY A 70 -27.77 0.81 -3.25
CA GLY A 70 -28.25 0.57 -1.87
C GLY A 70 -28.96 1.75 -1.22
N LEU A 71 -29.17 1.64 0.09
CA LEU A 71 -29.83 2.65 0.93
C LEU A 71 -28.85 3.72 1.39
N PHE A 72 -29.30 4.96 1.48
CA PHE A 72 -28.52 6.04 2.08
C PHE A 72 -29.41 7.14 2.65
N PRO A 73 -29.02 7.83 3.74
CA PRO A 73 -29.77 8.98 4.23
C PRO A 73 -29.59 10.19 3.30
N HIS A 74 -30.55 11.11 3.30
CA HIS A 74 -30.33 12.44 2.70
C HIS A 74 -29.07 13.10 3.27
N ASP A 75 -28.31 13.80 2.43
CA ASP A 75 -26.97 14.30 2.77
C ASP A 75 -26.93 15.13 4.06
N VAL A 76 -27.91 16.02 4.28
CA VAL A 76 -27.98 16.82 5.51
C VAL A 76 -28.16 15.95 6.75
N VAL A 77 -29.02 14.92 6.68
CA VAL A 77 -29.25 14.01 7.82
C VAL A 77 -28.03 13.13 8.05
N ARG A 78 -27.39 12.67 6.97
CA ARG A 78 -26.13 11.92 7.02
C ARG A 78 -25.06 12.69 7.78
N ASP A 79 -24.79 13.93 7.38
CA ASP A 79 -23.73 14.75 7.97
C ASP A 79 -24.00 15.03 9.46
N ILE A 80 -25.27 15.26 9.80
CA ILE A 80 -25.73 15.47 11.16
C ILE A 80 -25.51 14.22 12.04
N LEU A 81 -25.88 13.03 11.56
CA LEU A 81 -25.71 11.77 12.28
C LEU A 81 -24.23 11.39 12.45
N ASP A 82 -23.42 11.59 11.41
CA ASP A 82 -21.98 11.32 11.43
C ASP A 82 -21.26 12.26 12.42
N ALA A 83 -21.60 13.55 12.41
CA ALA A 83 -21.08 14.54 13.34
C ALA A 83 -21.52 14.28 14.79
N ASP A 84 -22.77 13.88 15.04
CA ASP A 84 -23.23 13.48 16.38
C ASP A 84 -22.41 12.32 16.91
N LEU A 85 -22.23 11.24 16.12
CA LEU A 85 -21.45 10.09 16.54
C LEU A 85 -20.01 10.47 16.86
N ARG A 86 -19.36 11.24 15.97
CA ARG A 86 -17.97 11.68 16.15
C ARG A 86 -17.79 12.51 17.44
N TRP A 87 -18.77 13.35 17.78
CA TRP A 87 -18.71 14.19 18.98
C TRP A 87 -19.07 13.41 20.26
N ARG A 88 -20.15 12.61 20.21
CA ARG A 88 -20.73 11.93 21.37
C ARG A 88 -19.94 10.70 21.80
N ASP A 89 -19.34 9.98 20.85
CA ASP A 89 -18.58 8.75 21.08
C ASP A 89 -17.41 8.64 20.07
N PRO A 90 -16.31 9.38 20.29
CA PRO A 90 -15.16 9.37 19.39
C PRO A 90 -14.53 7.98 19.19
N ASP A 91 -14.46 7.18 20.25
CA ASP A 91 -13.90 5.82 20.18
C ASP A 91 -14.80 4.89 19.38
N GLY A 92 -16.13 4.96 19.58
CA GLY A 92 -17.11 4.23 18.79
C GLY A 92 -17.12 4.65 17.31
N TYR A 93 -16.99 5.95 17.03
CA TYR A 93 -16.81 6.46 15.66
C TYR A 93 -15.57 5.85 15.00
N ALA A 94 -14.42 5.89 15.70
CA ALA A 94 -13.17 5.36 15.17
C ALA A 94 -13.23 3.83 14.96
N ALA A 95 -13.88 3.10 15.86
CA ALA A 95 -14.10 1.66 15.70
C ALA A 95 -15.00 1.34 14.50
N LEU A 96 -16.10 2.08 14.31
CA LEU A 96 -17.01 1.95 13.17
C LEU A 96 -16.29 2.22 11.85
N HIS A 97 -15.52 3.32 11.77
CA HIS A 97 -14.74 3.70 10.59
C HIS A 97 -13.76 2.59 10.19
N ARG A 98 -12.97 2.08 11.15
CA ARG A 98 -12.01 0.99 10.89
C ARG A 98 -12.71 -0.28 10.42
N ALA A 99 -13.82 -0.65 11.03
CA ALA A 99 -14.57 -1.86 10.69
C ALA A 99 -15.18 -1.78 9.27
N LEU A 100 -15.78 -0.64 8.92
CA LEU A 100 -16.30 -0.40 7.57
C LEU A 100 -15.18 -0.41 6.52
N ARG A 101 -14.07 0.25 6.83
CA ARG A 101 -12.90 0.28 5.94
C ARG A 101 -12.33 -1.13 5.72
N ALA A 102 -12.18 -1.93 6.77
CA ALA A 102 -11.75 -3.32 6.68
C ALA A 102 -12.71 -4.17 5.83
N HIS A 103 -14.03 -3.98 6.00
CA HIS A 103 -15.04 -4.65 5.19
C HIS A 103 -14.89 -4.30 3.69
N PHE A 104 -14.78 -3.02 3.34
CA PHE A 104 -14.64 -2.60 1.94
C PHE A 104 -13.30 -3.02 1.32
N VAL A 105 -12.19 -2.98 2.07
CA VAL A 105 -10.91 -3.52 1.62
C VAL A 105 -11.02 -5.03 1.34
N GLY A 106 -11.66 -5.78 2.25
CA GLY A 106 -11.92 -7.20 2.07
C GLY A 106 -12.75 -7.49 0.82
N ARG A 107 -13.82 -6.72 0.59
CA ARG A 107 -14.66 -6.79 -0.61
C ARG A 107 -13.87 -6.51 -1.88
N ALA A 108 -13.06 -5.45 -1.90
CA ALA A 108 -12.22 -5.11 -3.05
C ALA A 108 -11.19 -6.21 -3.38
N ARG A 109 -10.58 -6.83 -2.36
CA ARG A 109 -9.63 -7.94 -2.52
C ARG A 109 -10.29 -9.24 -2.97
N GLY A 110 -11.53 -9.48 -2.54
CA GLY A 110 -12.32 -10.66 -2.94
C GLY A 110 -12.85 -10.57 -4.37
N ALA A 111 -13.14 -9.37 -4.87
CA ALA A 111 -13.66 -9.10 -6.21
C ALA A 111 -12.57 -9.02 -7.29
N ARG A 112 -11.68 -10.02 -7.38
CA ARG A 112 -10.58 -10.02 -8.36
C ARG A 112 -11.08 -10.01 -9.81
N GLU A 113 -12.11 -10.80 -10.09
CA GLU A 113 -12.67 -10.96 -11.45
C GLU A 113 -13.90 -10.08 -11.69
N ASP A 114 -14.44 -9.42 -10.65
CA ASP A 114 -15.62 -8.56 -10.74
C ASP A 114 -15.21 -7.08 -10.62
N GLU A 115 -14.90 -6.48 -11.77
CA GLU A 115 -14.47 -5.09 -11.85
C GLU A 115 -15.52 -4.09 -11.31
N PRO A 116 -16.83 -4.20 -11.63
CA PRO A 116 -17.85 -3.35 -11.02
C PRO A 116 -17.88 -3.42 -9.49
N VAL A 117 -17.84 -4.61 -8.89
CA VAL A 117 -17.85 -4.76 -7.44
C VAL A 117 -16.59 -4.18 -6.81
N ARG A 118 -15.42 -4.42 -7.43
CA ARG A 118 -14.15 -3.84 -6.98
C ARG A 118 -14.17 -2.32 -7.04
N HIS A 119 -14.68 -1.75 -8.14
CA HIS A 119 -14.81 -0.31 -8.31
C HIS A 119 -15.68 0.32 -7.22
N GLN A 120 -16.85 -0.28 -6.93
CA GLN A 120 -17.72 0.20 -5.86
C GLN A 120 -17.04 0.11 -4.50
N ALA A 121 -16.38 -1.00 -4.18
CA ALA A 121 -15.69 -1.17 -2.90
C ALA A 121 -14.58 -0.13 -2.69
N VAL A 122 -13.82 0.24 -3.73
CA VAL A 122 -12.82 1.31 -3.63
C VAL A 122 -13.48 2.69 -3.51
N ALA A 123 -14.57 2.93 -4.23
CA ALA A 123 -15.35 4.17 -4.08
C ALA A 123 -15.93 4.32 -2.66
N ASP A 124 -16.32 3.22 -2.01
CA ASP A 124 -16.78 3.20 -0.62
C ASP A 124 -15.64 3.55 0.35
N ILE A 125 -14.43 3.02 0.15
CA ILE A 125 -13.23 3.39 0.92
C ILE A 125 -12.96 4.90 0.80
N MET A 126 -12.96 5.43 -0.43
CA MET A 126 -12.77 6.87 -0.66
C MET A 126 -13.85 7.71 0.04
N PHE A 127 -15.09 7.24 0.08
CA PHE A 127 -16.19 7.96 0.71
C PHE A 127 -16.07 8.05 2.24
N LEU A 128 -15.45 7.08 2.92
CA LEU A 128 -15.24 7.12 4.37
C LEU A 128 -14.44 8.36 4.80
N SER A 129 -13.53 8.78 3.94
CA SER A 129 -12.64 9.91 4.17
C SER A 129 -13.24 11.29 3.84
N ARG A 130 -14.47 11.37 3.31
CA ARG A 130 -15.15 12.59 2.81
C ARG A 130 -15.18 13.78 3.78
N GLY A 131 -15.10 13.53 5.09
CA GLY A 131 -15.12 14.56 6.13
C GLY A 131 -13.74 15.16 6.43
N HIS A 132 -12.66 14.58 5.92
CA HIS A 132 -11.31 15.03 6.22
C HIS A 132 -10.94 16.28 5.38
N PRO A 133 -10.38 17.37 5.98
CA PRO A 133 -10.15 18.63 5.28
C PRO A 133 -9.23 18.54 4.06
N VAL A 134 -8.15 17.76 4.15
CA VAL A 134 -7.25 17.51 3.00
C VAL A 134 -8.08 16.94 1.86
N VAL A 135 -8.78 15.85 2.12
CA VAL A 135 -9.60 15.12 1.16
C VAL A 135 -10.65 16.00 0.47
N GLN A 136 -11.34 16.87 1.21
CA GLN A 136 -12.36 17.75 0.64
C GLN A 136 -11.78 18.72 -0.40
N GLY A 137 -10.51 19.11 -0.25
CA GLY A 137 -9.79 19.92 -1.23
C GLY A 137 -9.44 19.17 -2.52
N TYR A 138 -9.56 17.84 -2.55
CA TYR A 138 -9.02 16.99 -3.61
C TYR A 138 -10.00 15.99 -4.24
N TRP A 139 -11.23 15.84 -3.73
CA TRP A 139 -12.25 14.94 -4.30
C TRP A 139 -13.52 15.64 -4.76
N ARG A 140 -13.98 15.22 -5.93
CA ARG A 140 -15.32 15.53 -6.44
C ARG A 140 -16.18 14.27 -6.37
N LEU A 141 -16.73 14.00 -5.18
CA LEU A 141 -17.54 12.79 -4.93
C LEU A 141 -18.91 12.83 -5.62
N ALA A 142 -19.43 14.02 -5.93
CA ALA A 142 -20.67 14.19 -6.67
C ALA A 142 -20.52 13.69 -8.12
N GLY A 143 -21.40 12.79 -8.55
CA GLY A 143 -21.41 12.25 -9.92
C GLY A 143 -20.45 11.09 -10.17
N LEU A 144 -19.75 10.57 -9.16
CA LEU A 144 -18.77 9.47 -9.33
C LEU A 144 -19.38 8.20 -9.96
N GLY A 145 -20.67 7.94 -9.75
CA GLY A 145 -21.37 6.80 -10.35
C GLY A 145 -21.64 6.93 -11.86
N GLY A 146 -21.54 8.13 -12.43
CA GLY A 146 -21.70 8.37 -13.88
C GLY A 146 -20.37 8.45 -14.64
N LEU A 147 -19.24 8.31 -13.95
CA LEU A 147 -17.91 8.35 -14.55
C LEU A 147 -17.37 6.94 -14.74
N SER A 148 -16.70 6.70 -15.86
CA SER A 148 -16.04 5.42 -16.14
C SER A 148 -14.59 5.62 -16.57
N ALA A 149 -13.75 4.66 -16.22
CA ALA A 149 -12.41 4.51 -16.79
C ALA A 149 -12.43 3.27 -17.69
N THR A 150 -11.91 3.41 -18.90
CA THR A 150 -11.80 2.29 -19.85
C THR A 150 -10.38 2.21 -20.37
N GLY A 151 -9.87 1.00 -20.59
CA GLY A 151 -8.59 0.81 -21.28
C GLY A 151 -8.59 1.47 -22.65
N LEU A 152 -7.41 1.93 -23.08
CA LEU A 152 -7.22 2.61 -24.37
C LEU A 152 -7.66 1.71 -25.55
N LYS A 153 -8.68 2.15 -26.30
CA LYS A 153 -9.06 1.48 -27.56
C LYS A 153 -8.28 2.09 -28.72
N ALA A 154 -8.14 1.35 -29.82
CA ALA A 154 -7.42 1.83 -31.01
C ALA A 154 -7.92 3.20 -31.53
N ARG A 155 -9.23 3.46 -31.45
CA ARG A 155 -9.86 4.74 -31.83
C ARG A 155 -9.55 5.90 -30.87
N ASP A 156 -9.11 5.60 -29.65
CA ASP A 156 -8.90 6.59 -28.60
C ASP A 156 -7.52 7.24 -28.70
N ALA A 157 -6.56 6.59 -29.35
CA ALA A 157 -5.17 7.05 -29.43
C ALA A 157 -5.06 8.47 -30.00
N GLU A 158 -5.75 8.77 -31.11
CA GLU A 158 -5.71 10.12 -31.70
C GLU A 158 -6.32 11.17 -30.76
N THR A 159 -7.39 10.81 -30.04
CA THR A 159 -8.05 11.70 -29.07
C THR A 159 -7.11 11.99 -27.90
N VAL A 160 -6.50 10.96 -27.31
CA VAL A 160 -5.49 11.08 -26.25
C VAL A 160 -4.35 12.00 -26.69
N LEU A 161 -3.78 11.76 -27.87
CA LEU A 161 -2.68 12.58 -28.40
C LEU A 161 -3.10 14.03 -28.72
N ALA A 162 -4.35 14.25 -29.16
CA ALA A 162 -4.89 15.59 -29.35
C ALA A 162 -5.04 16.32 -28.00
N MET A 163 -5.57 15.65 -26.99
CA MET A 163 -5.67 16.20 -25.63
C MET A 163 -4.29 16.54 -25.07
N THR A 164 -3.30 15.63 -25.15
CA THR A 164 -1.94 15.91 -24.68
C THR A 164 -1.32 17.11 -25.39
N ARG A 165 -1.48 17.23 -26.72
CA ARG A 165 -0.98 18.38 -27.47
C ARG A 165 -1.59 19.69 -26.99
N THR A 166 -2.91 19.72 -26.78
CA THR A 166 -3.63 20.91 -26.33
C THR A 166 -3.21 21.34 -24.93
N TYR A 167 -3.13 20.41 -23.98
CA TYR A 167 -2.98 20.77 -22.56
C TYR A 167 -1.55 20.67 -22.03
N GLN A 168 -0.69 19.85 -22.64
CA GLN A 168 0.69 19.61 -22.20
C GLN A 168 1.75 19.89 -23.28
N GLY A 169 1.34 20.10 -24.53
CA GLY A 169 2.22 20.46 -25.64
C GLY A 169 2.69 19.28 -26.50
N ALA A 170 3.33 19.62 -27.62
CA ALA A 170 3.72 18.64 -28.65
C ALA A 170 4.77 17.62 -28.18
N GLU A 171 5.69 18.04 -27.30
CA GLU A 171 6.73 17.15 -26.77
C GLU A 171 6.14 16.02 -25.92
N GLN A 172 5.26 16.36 -24.97
CA GLN A 172 4.56 15.38 -24.15
C GLN A 172 3.65 14.46 -24.99
N ALA A 173 3.03 14.99 -26.05
CA ALA A 173 2.25 14.16 -26.97
C ALA A 173 3.11 13.15 -27.75
N ALA A 174 4.32 13.53 -28.16
CA ALA A 174 5.24 12.60 -28.80
C ALA A 174 5.69 11.48 -27.84
N LEU A 175 5.93 11.82 -26.57
CA LEU A 175 6.24 10.84 -25.52
C LEU A 175 5.03 9.93 -25.24
N ALA A 176 3.81 10.47 -25.17
CA ALA A 176 2.60 9.68 -25.02
C ALA A 176 2.42 8.71 -26.20
N ALA A 177 2.67 9.13 -27.44
CA ALA A 177 2.61 8.26 -28.62
C ALA A 177 3.66 7.13 -28.54
N TRP A 178 4.87 7.44 -28.06
CA TRP A 178 5.92 6.46 -27.86
C TRP A 178 5.54 5.39 -26.82
N TRP A 179 4.89 5.80 -25.73
CA TRP A 179 4.38 4.91 -24.68
C TRP A 179 3.17 4.09 -25.14
N ILE A 180 2.22 4.67 -25.88
CA ILE A 180 1.08 3.94 -26.46
C ILE A 180 1.56 2.80 -27.36
N GLY A 181 2.67 2.99 -28.08
CA GLY A 181 3.25 1.95 -28.93
C GLY A 181 3.92 0.79 -28.16
N ARG A 182 4.17 0.95 -26.85
CA ARG A 182 4.87 -0.03 -26.00
C ARG A 182 3.96 -0.68 -24.96
N GLN A 183 3.21 0.15 -24.26
CA GLN A 183 2.33 -0.23 -23.16
C GLN A 183 0.95 0.42 -23.34
N PRO A 184 0.18 0.08 -24.40
CA PRO A 184 -1.17 0.62 -24.58
C PRO A 184 -2.10 0.28 -23.39
N GLU A 185 -1.87 -0.85 -22.73
CA GLU A 185 -2.59 -1.29 -21.53
C GLU A 185 -2.34 -0.41 -20.30
N ALA A 186 -1.26 0.36 -20.27
CA ALA A 186 -0.98 1.31 -19.21
C ALA A 186 -1.91 2.54 -19.25
N PHE A 187 -2.63 2.77 -20.36
CA PHE A 187 -3.48 3.94 -20.57
C PHE A 187 -4.94 3.66 -20.26
N GLY A 188 -5.55 4.55 -19.48
CA GLY A 188 -6.97 4.56 -19.16
C GLY A 188 -7.59 5.90 -19.52
N VAL A 189 -8.70 5.85 -20.24
CA VAL A 189 -9.47 7.01 -20.71
C VAL A 189 -10.70 7.18 -19.83
N PHE A 190 -10.87 8.40 -19.30
CA PHE A 190 -12.00 8.76 -18.45
C PHE A 190 -13.14 9.34 -19.28
N ARG A 191 -14.34 8.81 -19.07
CA ARG A 191 -15.54 9.12 -19.85
C ARG A 191 -16.71 9.49 -18.97
N ASP A 192 -17.50 10.44 -19.44
CA ASP A 192 -18.74 10.83 -18.80
C ASP A 192 -19.90 9.88 -19.16
N GLU A 193 -21.11 10.21 -18.71
CA GLU A 193 -22.33 9.43 -18.97
C GLU A 193 -22.69 9.33 -20.45
N ALA A 194 -22.28 10.30 -21.28
CA ALA A 194 -22.47 10.26 -22.73
C ALA A 194 -21.40 9.40 -23.44
N GLY A 195 -20.37 8.96 -22.70
CA GLY A 195 -19.24 8.22 -23.24
C GLY A 195 -18.14 9.11 -23.82
N GLU A 196 -18.23 10.43 -23.67
CA GLU A 196 -17.27 11.39 -24.20
C GLU A 196 -16.02 11.44 -23.32
N PRO A 197 -14.80 11.42 -23.91
CA PRO A 197 -13.57 11.45 -23.15
C PRO A 197 -13.32 12.85 -22.59
N PHE A 198 -13.15 12.96 -21.27
CA PHE A 198 -12.84 14.23 -20.59
C PHE A 198 -11.44 14.25 -19.97
N GLY A 199 -10.76 13.10 -19.94
CA GLY A 199 -9.41 12.99 -19.40
C GLY A 199 -8.80 11.62 -19.68
N TYR A 200 -7.51 11.48 -19.40
CA TYR A 200 -6.84 10.17 -19.38
C TYR A 200 -5.66 10.19 -18.42
N ALA A 201 -5.23 8.99 -18.04
CA ALA A 201 -3.99 8.80 -17.29
C ALA A 201 -3.22 7.59 -17.83
N ALA A 202 -1.92 7.54 -17.53
CA ALA A 202 -1.07 6.40 -17.87
C ALA A 202 -0.24 5.94 -16.66
N TYR A 203 -0.44 4.69 -16.26
CA TYR A 203 0.27 4.01 -15.18
C TYR A 203 1.25 2.99 -15.76
N VAL A 204 2.44 3.48 -16.11
CA VAL A 204 3.43 2.73 -16.90
C VAL A 204 4.28 1.83 -16.03
N ALA A 205 4.62 0.65 -16.55
CA ALA A 205 5.52 -0.32 -15.94
C ALA A 205 6.96 -0.05 -16.37
N LEU A 206 7.69 0.76 -15.60
CA LEU A 206 9.08 1.11 -15.91
C LEU A 206 10.01 -0.12 -15.89
N HIS A 207 9.75 -1.06 -14.98
CA HIS A 207 10.52 -2.30 -14.83
C HIS A 207 10.42 -3.27 -16.03
N GLU A 208 9.44 -3.07 -16.93
CA GLU A 208 9.25 -3.90 -18.12
C GLU A 208 9.97 -3.33 -19.35
N VAL A 209 10.57 -2.14 -19.24
CA VAL A 209 11.26 -1.45 -20.34
C VAL A 209 12.77 -1.50 -20.10
N ALA A 210 13.54 -1.75 -21.17
CA ALA A 210 15.00 -1.75 -21.07
C ALA A 210 15.53 -0.37 -20.66
N GLU A 211 16.57 -0.35 -19.81
CA GLU A 211 17.11 0.90 -19.26
C GLU A 211 17.55 1.91 -20.33
N ASP A 212 18.17 1.42 -21.42
CA ASP A 212 18.59 2.28 -22.54
C ASP A 212 17.39 2.89 -23.29
N GLU A 213 16.25 2.22 -23.31
CA GLU A 213 15.02 2.74 -23.93
C GLU A 213 14.31 3.76 -23.04
N LEU A 214 14.38 3.62 -21.71
CA LEU A 214 13.80 4.59 -20.77
C LEU A 214 14.38 6.01 -20.96
N ARG A 215 15.61 6.13 -21.48
CA ARG A 215 16.24 7.42 -21.81
C ARG A 215 15.50 8.21 -22.89
N ALA A 216 14.60 7.59 -23.65
CA ALA A 216 13.77 8.28 -24.63
C ALA A 216 12.75 9.23 -23.98
N ASP A 217 12.39 9.00 -22.71
CA ASP A 217 11.49 9.86 -21.94
C ASP A 217 12.22 10.43 -20.71
N PRO A 218 12.45 11.76 -20.66
CA PRO A 218 13.12 12.41 -19.53
C PRO A 218 12.46 12.12 -18.17
N GLY A 219 11.13 12.00 -18.13
CA GLY A 219 10.41 11.73 -16.89
C GLY A 219 10.59 10.29 -16.42
N ALA A 220 10.47 9.33 -17.34
CA ALA A 220 10.71 7.93 -17.03
C ALA A 220 12.16 7.67 -16.60
N TRP A 221 13.13 8.31 -17.28
CA TRP A 221 14.54 8.23 -16.92
C TRP A 221 14.84 8.83 -15.54
N ALA A 222 14.25 9.99 -15.22
CA ALA A 222 14.44 10.62 -13.92
C ALA A 222 13.87 9.76 -12.77
N MET A 223 12.66 9.21 -12.97
CA MET A 223 12.03 8.27 -12.04
C MET A 223 12.86 6.99 -11.85
N TRP A 224 13.35 6.39 -12.94
CA TRP A 224 14.22 5.22 -12.88
C TRP A 224 15.52 5.53 -12.13
N GLY A 225 16.15 6.69 -12.39
CA GLY A 225 17.35 7.13 -11.71
C GLY A 225 17.17 7.31 -10.19
N HIS A 226 15.98 7.74 -9.73
CA HIS A 226 15.66 7.77 -8.31
C HIS A 226 15.58 6.36 -7.72
N VAL A 227 14.83 5.46 -8.38
CA VAL A 227 14.69 4.05 -7.95
C VAL A 227 16.05 3.35 -7.87
N SER A 228 16.91 3.50 -8.88
CA SER A 228 18.23 2.87 -8.90
C SER A 228 19.14 3.33 -7.76
N ARG A 229 18.97 4.56 -7.26
CA ARG A 229 19.78 5.11 -6.16
C ARG A 229 19.26 4.76 -4.78
N HIS A 230 17.93 4.69 -4.62
CA HIS A 230 17.29 4.53 -3.31
C HIS A 230 16.91 3.08 -2.98
N GLY A 231 16.92 2.21 -3.98
CA GLY A 231 16.74 0.78 -3.79
C GLY A 231 16.25 0.13 -5.08
N PRO A 232 17.15 -0.35 -5.96
CA PRO A 232 16.75 -0.96 -7.22
C PRO A 232 15.79 -2.14 -7.00
N PRO A 233 14.87 -2.40 -7.93
CA PRO A 233 13.93 -3.52 -7.80
C PRO A 233 14.68 -4.86 -7.86
N ARG A 234 14.24 -5.81 -7.03
CA ARG A 234 14.70 -7.20 -7.06
C ARG A 234 13.96 -7.98 -8.16
N PRO A 235 14.46 -9.14 -8.60
CA PRO A 235 13.72 -9.98 -9.54
C PRO A 235 12.30 -10.28 -9.04
N GLY A 236 11.29 -10.00 -9.87
CA GLY A 236 9.87 -10.17 -9.54
C GLY A 236 9.21 -8.98 -8.84
N GLU A 237 9.98 -7.94 -8.47
CA GLU A 237 9.43 -6.68 -7.98
C GLU A 237 9.07 -5.75 -9.14
N SER A 238 7.97 -5.01 -8.97
CA SER A 238 7.49 -4.05 -9.97
C SER A 238 7.79 -2.59 -9.60
N VAL A 239 8.13 -1.81 -10.61
CA VAL A 239 8.27 -0.35 -10.57
C VAL A 239 7.22 0.25 -11.50
N LEU A 240 6.26 0.98 -10.93
CA LEU A 240 5.12 1.54 -11.64
C LEU A 240 5.10 3.08 -11.49
N ALA A 241 4.68 3.78 -12.54
CA ALA A 241 4.68 5.24 -12.54
C ALA A 241 3.44 5.83 -13.20
N TRP A 242 2.77 6.75 -12.51
CA TRP A 242 1.80 7.66 -13.14
C TRP A 242 2.56 8.72 -13.94
N ARG A 243 2.88 8.41 -15.20
CA ARG A 243 3.70 9.25 -16.09
C ARG A 243 2.90 10.33 -16.79
N PHE A 244 1.64 10.05 -17.15
CA PHE A 244 0.75 11.02 -17.79
C PHE A 244 -0.55 11.16 -17.00
N PHE A 245 -0.98 12.40 -16.88
CA PHE A 245 -2.31 12.77 -16.42
C PHE A 245 -2.75 14.00 -17.21
N VAL A 246 -3.82 13.87 -17.99
CA VAL A 246 -4.37 14.97 -18.79
C VAL A 246 -5.85 15.09 -18.49
N ASP A 247 -6.26 16.31 -18.16
CA ASP A 247 -7.65 16.71 -17.95
C ASP A 247 -8.02 17.79 -18.98
N THR A 248 -9.26 17.77 -19.45
CA THR A 248 -9.82 18.81 -20.32
C THR A 248 -10.25 20.08 -19.58
N GLU A 249 -10.36 20.01 -18.25
CA GLU A 249 -10.76 21.06 -17.31
C GLU A 249 -9.63 21.39 -16.31
N PRO A 250 -8.40 21.70 -16.74
CA PRO A 250 -7.24 21.82 -15.83
C PRO A 250 -7.33 22.98 -14.81
N GLU A 251 -8.25 23.92 -15.02
CA GLU A 251 -8.49 25.05 -14.11
C GLU A 251 -9.50 24.71 -12.99
N GLN A 252 -10.26 23.61 -13.12
CA GLN A 252 -11.17 23.16 -12.05
C GLN A 252 -10.42 22.27 -11.06
N ARG A 253 -10.39 22.66 -9.79
CA ARG A 253 -9.78 21.88 -8.71
C ARG A 253 -10.76 21.63 -7.57
N PRO A 254 -10.94 20.38 -7.12
CA PRO A 254 -10.44 19.15 -7.75
C PRO A 254 -11.16 18.84 -9.08
N SER A 255 -10.44 18.32 -10.07
CA SER A 255 -11.01 17.97 -11.36
C SER A 255 -11.72 16.60 -11.34
N ARG A 256 -12.52 16.31 -12.37
CA ARG A 256 -13.15 14.98 -12.53
C ARG A 256 -12.10 13.90 -12.75
N SER A 257 -11.08 14.18 -13.57
CA SER A 257 -10.04 13.18 -13.89
C SER A 257 -9.14 12.91 -12.69
N GLU A 258 -8.93 13.93 -11.87
CA GLU A 258 -8.25 13.82 -10.60
C GLU A 258 -8.95 12.79 -9.69
N THR A 259 -10.27 12.86 -9.58
CA THR A 259 -11.05 11.89 -8.79
C THR A 259 -10.94 10.48 -9.39
N MET A 260 -10.97 10.36 -10.72
CA MET A 260 -10.85 9.08 -11.42
C MET A 260 -9.48 8.43 -11.26
N ILE A 261 -8.37 9.19 -11.33
CA ILE A 261 -7.03 8.64 -11.04
C ILE A 261 -6.99 8.01 -9.66
N ARG A 262 -7.54 8.68 -8.64
CA ARG A 262 -7.45 8.19 -7.27
C ARG A 262 -8.24 6.89 -7.08
N LEU A 263 -9.39 6.80 -7.72
CA LEU A 263 -10.18 5.57 -7.76
C LEU A 263 -9.41 4.43 -8.43
N TRP A 264 -8.83 4.70 -9.60
CA TRP A 264 -8.03 3.71 -10.32
C TRP A 264 -6.77 3.32 -9.54
N HIS A 265 -6.04 4.28 -8.97
CA HIS A 265 -4.85 4.02 -8.16
C HIS A 265 -5.20 3.21 -6.92
N GLY A 266 -6.30 3.52 -6.23
CA GLY A 266 -6.79 2.72 -5.11
C GLY A 266 -7.07 1.27 -5.50
N GLN A 267 -7.67 1.02 -6.67
CA GLN A 267 -7.85 -0.33 -7.20
C GLN A 267 -6.51 -1.03 -7.45
N GLU A 268 -5.54 -0.35 -8.06
CA GLU A 268 -4.21 -0.89 -8.33
C GLU A 268 -3.45 -1.24 -7.04
N LEU A 269 -3.51 -0.38 -6.03
CA LEU A 269 -2.82 -0.59 -4.75
C LEU A 269 -3.42 -1.74 -3.95
N ILE A 270 -4.75 -1.83 -3.90
CA ILE A 270 -5.43 -2.83 -3.07
C ILE A 270 -5.34 -4.24 -3.68
N THR A 271 -5.25 -4.35 -5.01
CA THR A 271 -5.39 -5.65 -5.70
C THR A 271 -4.10 -6.21 -6.29
N ARG A 272 -3.10 -5.39 -6.60
CA ARG A 272 -1.86 -5.85 -7.23
C ARG A 272 -0.73 -5.96 -6.21
N GLY A 273 -0.23 -7.19 -6.00
CA GLY A 273 0.91 -7.47 -5.13
C GLY A 273 2.26 -7.29 -5.83
N GLY A 274 3.36 -7.33 -5.06
CA GLY A 274 4.73 -7.33 -5.60
C GLY A 274 5.22 -5.98 -6.14
N LYS A 275 4.61 -4.87 -5.73
CA LYS A 275 5.13 -3.52 -6.02
C LYS A 275 6.30 -3.24 -5.08
N ALA A 276 7.42 -2.77 -5.64
CA ALA A 276 8.50 -2.17 -4.87
C ALA A 276 8.36 -0.65 -4.86
N TRP A 277 8.15 -0.06 -6.02
CA TRP A 277 8.03 1.39 -6.16
C TRP A 277 6.75 1.80 -6.89
N ASP A 278 6.13 2.84 -6.37
CA ASP A 278 5.08 3.58 -7.07
C ASP A 278 5.47 5.06 -7.12
N LEU A 279 5.50 5.62 -8.32
CA LEU A 279 5.92 6.99 -8.59
C LEU A 279 4.79 7.80 -9.21
N VAL A 280 4.62 9.04 -8.77
CA VAL A 280 3.57 9.95 -9.23
C VAL A 280 4.20 11.20 -9.80
N THR A 281 4.01 11.43 -11.11
CA THR A 281 4.36 12.71 -11.74
C THR A 281 3.20 13.69 -11.59
N VAL A 282 3.51 14.91 -11.16
CA VAL A 282 2.57 16.04 -11.14
C VAL A 282 3.20 17.30 -11.75
N PRO A 283 2.41 18.25 -12.27
CA PRO A 283 2.90 19.60 -12.55
C PRO A 283 3.52 20.21 -11.28
N SER A 284 4.59 21.00 -11.44
CA SER A 284 5.32 21.58 -10.30
C SER A 284 4.53 22.69 -9.60
N GLU A 285 3.57 22.27 -8.78
CA GLU A 285 2.63 23.09 -8.02
C GLU A 285 2.51 22.53 -6.60
N ARG A 286 3.65 22.52 -5.90
CA ARG A 286 3.81 21.81 -4.62
C ARG A 286 2.83 22.23 -3.52
N GLU A 287 2.45 23.50 -3.47
CA GLU A 287 1.43 23.98 -2.51
C GLU A 287 0.09 23.25 -2.67
N TYR A 288 -0.22 22.80 -3.88
CA TYR A 288 -1.40 21.98 -4.15
C TYR A 288 -1.15 20.49 -3.96
N TRP A 289 0.01 19.95 -4.36
CA TRP A 289 0.22 18.49 -4.35
C TRP A 289 0.79 17.91 -3.04
N ASP A 290 1.60 18.67 -2.31
CA ASP A 290 2.25 18.21 -1.07
C ASP A 290 1.23 17.72 -0.02
N PRO A 291 0.15 18.46 0.31
CA PRO A 291 -0.77 18.03 1.36
C PRO A 291 -1.45 16.70 1.05
N LEU A 292 -1.83 16.49 -0.21
CA LEU A 292 -2.47 15.27 -0.67
C LEU A 292 -1.51 14.08 -0.69
N LEU A 293 -0.36 14.24 -1.34
CA LEU A 293 0.56 13.13 -1.57
C LEU A 293 1.20 12.68 -0.25
N SER A 294 1.52 13.63 0.63
CA SER A 294 2.01 13.29 1.97
C SER A 294 0.93 12.62 2.83
N PHE A 295 -0.35 13.00 2.69
CA PHE A 295 -1.45 12.29 3.36
C PHE A 295 -1.50 10.80 3.00
N PHE A 296 -1.16 10.46 1.74
CA PHE A 296 -1.03 9.09 1.26
C PHE A 296 0.39 8.54 1.33
N ASP A 297 1.29 9.17 2.10
CA ASP A 297 2.67 8.69 2.30
C ASP A 297 3.53 8.63 1.03
N PHE A 298 3.19 9.42 0.01
CA PHE A 298 4.05 9.66 -1.15
C PHE A 298 4.97 10.84 -0.87
N HIS A 299 6.27 10.64 -1.06
CA HIS A 299 7.30 11.59 -0.69
C HIS A 299 7.86 12.31 -1.91
N HIS A 300 8.06 13.62 -1.82
CA HIS A 300 8.68 14.38 -2.90
C HIS A 300 10.10 13.88 -3.17
N ALA A 301 10.37 13.53 -4.42
CA ALA A 301 11.65 13.04 -4.92
C ALA A 301 12.28 14.12 -5.83
N PRO A 302 12.92 15.16 -5.27
CA PRO A 302 13.37 16.33 -6.03
C PRO A 302 14.38 15.98 -7.14
N GLU A 303 15.18 14.94 -6.95
CA GLU A 303 16.14 14.44 -7.96
C GLU A 303 15.49 13.67 -9.11
N ALA A 304 14.21 13.31 -8.98
CA ALA A 304 13.40 12.77 -10.06
C ALA A 304 12.55 13.85 -10.77
N SER A 305 12.54 15.10 -10.29
CA SER A 305 11.89 16.20 -11.00
C SER A 305 12.55 16.45 -12.35
N TYR A 306 11.74 16.72 -13.37
CA TYR A 306 12.21 16.82 -14.76
C TYR A 306 11.47 17.91 -15.54
N ARG A 307 12.05 18.29 -16.68
CA ARG A 307 11.41 19.23 -17.61
C ARG A 307 11.00 18.54 -18.89
N SER A 308 9.83 18.91 -19.40
CA SER A 308 9.38 18.57 -20.75
C SER A 308 8.50 19.69 -21.29
N GLY A 309 8.73 20.10 -22.55
CA GLY A 309 7.99 21.21 -23.16
C GLY A 309 8.15 22.54 -22.41
N GLY A 310 9.31 22.75 -21.75
CA GLY A 310 9.59 23.92 -20.92
C GLY A 310 8.90 23.92 -19.54
N ARG A 311 7.99 23.00 -19.26
CA ARG A 311 7.31 22.85 -17.97
C ARG A 311 8.12 21.98 -17.03
N LEU A 312 8.08 22.31 -15.73
CA LEU A 312 8.67 21.52 -14.66
C LEU A 312 7.61 20.58 -14.09
N TYR A 313 8.00 19.32 -13.90
CA TYR A 313 7.20 18.30 -13.24
C TYR A 313 7.92 17.83 -11.99
N ASP A 314 7.18 17.72 -10.89
CA ASP A 314 7.64 17.11 -9.66
C ASP A 314 7.24 15.65 -9.63
N VAL A 315 8.08 14.85 -8.98
CA VAL A 315 7.85 13.42 -8.78
C VAL A 315 7.72 13.15 -7.30
N TYR A 316 6.77 12.30 -6.95
CA TYR A 316 6.63 11.73 -5.62
C TYR A 316 6.79 10.23 -5.70
N ALA A 317 7.37 9.62 -4.68
CA ALA A 317 7.66 8.20 -4.67
C ALA A 317 7.21 7.56 -3.35
N HIS A 318 6.81 6.30 -3.45
CA HIS A 318 6.54 5.43 -2.31
C HIS A 318 7.26 4.09 -2.51
N ASP A 319 8.03 3.66 -1.50
CA ASP A 319 8.67 2.35 -1.47
C ASP A 319 7.84 1.38 -0.61
N TRP A 320 7.11 0.50 -1.27
CA TRP A 320 6.21 -0.49 -0.65
C TRP A 320 6.95 -1.56 0.16
N ARG A 321 8.29 -1.62 0.07
CA ARG A 321 9.11 -2.52 0.90
C ARG A 321 9.39 -1.91 2.27
N VAL A 322 9.30 -0.57 2.38
CA VAL A 322 9.43 0.18 3.63
C VAL A 322 8.12 0.20 4.38
N LEU A 323 7.02 0.56 3.68
CA LEU A 323 5.68 0.53 4.22
C LEU A 323 4.80 -0.33 3.30
N GLY A 324 4.50 -1.56 3.73
CA GLY A 324 3.67 -2.47 2.94
C GLY A 324 2.25 -1.95 2.77
N VAL A 325 1.54 -2.45 1.75
CA VAL A 325 0.15 -2.03 1.46
C VAL A 325 -0.77 -2.13 2.67
N ASP A 326 -0.65 -3.20 3.48
CA ASP A 326 -1.48 -3.35 4.68
C ASP A 326 -1.16 -2.30 5.76
N ASP A 327 0.12 -2.00 5.99
CA ASP A 327 0.54 -0.96 6.92
C ASP A 327 0.17 0.43 6.42
N TRP A 328 0.26 0.66 5.11
CA TRP A 328 -0.20 1.87 4.44
C TRP A 328 -1.71 2.06 4.57
N LEU A 329 -2.49 0.97 4.42
CA LEU A 329 -3.93 0.99 4.65
C LEU A 329 -4.24 1.33 6.11
N ALA A 330 -3.50 0.79 7.08
CA ALA A 330 -3.67 1.14 8.49
C ALA A 330 -3.31 2.61 8.76
N LEU A 331 -2.17 3.08 8.26
CA LEU A 331 -1.69 4.46 8.38
C LEU A 331 -2.71 5.46 7.84
N THR A 332 -3.20 5.21 6.62
CA THR A 332 -4.20 6.08 5.99
C THR A 332 -5.51 6.08 6.77
N ALA A 333 -5.97 4.93 7.29
CA ALA A 333 -7.14 4.88 8.16
C ALA A 333 -7.01 5.77 9.42
N GLU A 334 -5.83 5.79 10.05
CA GLU A 334 -5.59 6.67 11.21
C GLU A 334 -5.56 8.14 10.81
N ARG A 335 -4.95 8.48 9.66
CA ARG A 335 -4.94 9.86 9.13
C ARG A 335 -6.36 10.35 8.78
N GLU A 336 -7.20 9.48 8.22
CA GLU A 336 -8.63 9.76 7.97
C GLU A 336 -9.40 10.08 9.28
N LEU A 337 -8.97 9.48 10.40
CA LEU A 337 -9.50 9.74 11.74
C LEU A 337 -8.88 10.96 12.43
N GLY A 338 -7.92 11.64 11.80
CA GLY A 338 -7.31 12.87 12.29
C GLY A 338 -5.92 12.69 12.90
N ALA A 339 -5.29 11.52 12.76
CA ALA A 339 -3.87 11.38 13.08
C ALA A 339 -3.04 12.34 12.21
N PRO A 340 -1.99 12.97 12.77
CA PRO A 340 -1.18 13.91 12.01
C PRO A 340 -0.49 13.21 10.84
N VAL A 341 -0.35 13.91 9.71
CA VAL A 341 0.57 13.51 8.65
C VAL A 341 1.99 13.72 9.17
N THR A 342 2.62 12.64 9.59
CA THR A 342 4.02 12.65 10.02
C THR A 342 4.93 12.70 8.80
N GLU A 343 6.10 13.31 8.96
CA GLU A 343 7.17 13.15 7.98
C GLU A 343 7.55 11.67 7.83
N ALA A 344 8.10 11.34 6.67
CA ALA A 344 8.44 9.99 6.26
C ALA A 344 9.12 9.21 7.39
N THR A 345 8.67 7.97 7.61
CA THR A 345 9.50 6.96 8.23
C THR A 345 10.66 6.73 7.27
N ALA A 346 11.74 7.50 7.40
CA ALA A 346 12.97 7.21 6.69
C ALA A 346 13.31 5.76 7.04
N ALA A 347 13.29 4.88 6.04
CA ALA A 347 13.84 3.56 6.23
C ALA A 347 15.26 3.78 6.76
N ALA A 348 15.51 3.39 8.02
CA ALA A 348 16.88 3.16 8.44
C ALA A 348 17.45 2.24 7.34
N PRO A 349 18.51 2.66 6.62
CA PRO A 349 18.88 2.06 5.34
C PRO A 349 18.87 0.55 5.50
N GLU A 350 17.96 -0.08 4.77
CA GLU A 350 17.79 -1.52 4.79
C GLU A 350 19.17 -2.08 4.45
N LEU A 351 19.84 -2.72 5.42
CA LEU A 351 21.18 -3.21 5.21
C LEU A 351 21.04 -4.50 4.40
N VAL A 352 20.84 -4.34 3.10
CA VAL A 352 20.76 -5.41 2.12
C VAL A 352 22.19 -5.93 1.96
N LEU A 353 22.52 -6.93 2.76
CA LEU A 353 23.78 -7.65 2.63
C LEU A 353 23.76 -8.38 1.29
N SER A 354 24.77 -8.15 0.46
CA SER A 354 25.06 -9.05 -0.65
C SER A 354 25.30 -10.47 -0.12
N GLN A 355 25.10 -11.50 -0.96
CA GLN A 355 25.32 -12.89 -0.53
C GLN A 355 26.70 -13.12 0.13
N PRO A 356 27.82 -12.54 -0.35
CA PRO A 356 29.12 -12.62 0.33
C PRO A 356 29.13 -11.95 1.71
N GLU A 357 28.60 -10.74 1.83
CA GLU A 357 28.55 -10.00 3.10
C GLU A 357 27.65 -10.71 4.12
N PHE A 358 26.54 -11.29 3.67
CA PHE A 358 25.66 -12.12 4.48
C PHE A 358 26.40 -13.37 5.00
N ALA A 359 27.13 -14.06 4.12
CA ALA A 359 27.92 -15.23 4.52
C ALA A 359 28.98 -14.88 5.57
N ASP A 360 29.65 -13.74 5.43
CA ASP A 360 30.60 -13.24 6.43
C ASP A 360 29.93 -12.85 7.74
N ALA A 361 28.75 -12.24 7.69
CA ALA A 361 27.98 -11.90 8.87
C ALA A 361 27.51 -13.16 9.64
N VAL A 362 27.09 -14.22 8.94
CA VAL A 362 26.75 -15.53 9.55
C VAL A 362 27.99 -16.17 10.19
N ARG A 363 29.16 -16.13 9.53
CA ARG A 363 30.42 -16.61 10.13
C ARG A 363 30.80 -15.82 11.38
N GLY A 364 30.58 -14.52 11.38
CA GLY A 364 30.74 -13.65 12.54
C GLY A 364 29.79 -14.03 13.68
N ALA A 365 28.51 -14.26 13.37
CA ALA A 365 27.49 -14.64 14.34
C ALA A 365 27.79 -15.98 15.02
N LEU A 366 28.23 -17.00 14.25
CA LEU A 366 28.66 -18.29 14.79
C LEU A 366 29.85 -18.16 15.74
N ARG A 367 30.80 -17.27 15.44
CA ARG A 367 32.00 -17.05 16.26
C ARG A 367 31.68 -16.35 17.59
N ASP A 368 30.77 -15.39 17.55
CA ASP A 368 30.40 -14.55 18.68
C ASP A 368 29.05 -14.96 19.31
N LEU A 369 28.60 -16.20 19.07
CA LEU A 369 27.28 -16.72 19.47
C LEU A 369 26.97 -16.58 20.97
N HIS A 370 27.99 -16.72 21.81
CA HIS A 370 27.88 -16.62 23.28
C HIS A 370 28.25 -15.24 23.85
N ARG A 371 28.43 -14.24 22.98
CA ARG A 371 28.87 -12.87 23.33
C ARG A 371 27.82 -11.86 22.85
N PRO A 372 26.71 -11.69 23.59
CA PRO A 372 25.58 -10.88 23.16
C PRO A 372 25.98 -9.44 22.79
N GLU A 373 26.96 -8.86 23.49
CA GLU A 373 27.50 -7.53 23.21
C GLU A 373 28.19 -7.43 21.85
N ARG A 374 28.85 -8.49 21.39
CA ARG A 374 29.48 -8.55 20.05
C ARG A 374 28.47 -8.93 18.98
N LEU A 375 27.50 -9.78 19.33
CA LEU A 375 26.43 -10.17 18.45
C LEU A 375 25.52 -8.97 18.11
N ALA A 376 25.32 -8.04 19.05
CA ALA A 376 24.63 -6.77 18.82
C ALA A 376 25.27 -5.90 17.70
N GLY A 377 26.58 -6.01 17.52
CA GLY A 377 27.31 -5.33 16.44
C GLY A 377 27.27 -6.06 15.09
N ASN A 378 26.66 -7.26 15.01
CA ASN A 378 26.60 -8.03 13.78
C ASN A 378 25.56 -7.44 12.81
N PRO A 379 25.88 -7.28 11.51
CA PRO A 379 24.93 -6.76 10.52
C PRO A 379 23.60 -7.52 10.44
N LEU A 380 23.59 -8.82 10.75
CA LEU A 380 22.38 -9.65 10.74
C LEU A 380 21.32 -9.22 11.76
N VAL A 381 21.68 -8.47 12.80
CA VAL A 381 20.71 -7.91 13.77
C VAL A 381 19.71 -6.97 13.10
N ARG A 382 20.10 -6.36 11.96
CA ARG A 382 19.25 -5.47 11.16
C ARG A 382 18.63 -6.16 9.94
N SER A 383 18.92 -7.45 9.75
CA SER A 383 18.36 -8.23 8.64
C SER A 383 16.89 -8.55 8.88
N ARG A 384 16.14 -8.85 7.80
CA ARG A 384 14.72 -9.22 7.90
C ARG A 384 14.47 -10.46 8.74
N LEU A 385 15.47 -11.31 8.93
CA LEU A 385 15.36 -12.53 9.74
C LEU A 385 14.96 -12.25 11.20
N VAL A 386 15.33 -11.09 11.74
CA VAL A 386 15.22 -10.80 13.17
C VAL A 386 14.79 -9.37 13.50
N ARG A 387 14.69 -8.47 12.53
CA ARG A 387 14.38 -7.05 12.76
C ARG A 387 13.03 -6.78 13.43
N SER A 388 12.06 -7.67 13.23
CA SER A 388 10.72 -7.57 13.80
C SER A 388 10.57 -8.25 15.17
N ALA A 389 11.65 -8.81 15.72
CA ALA A 389 11.64 -9.39 17.05
C ALA A 389 11.86 -8.32 18.13
N ASP A 390 11.20 -8.46 19.28
CA ASP A 390 11.38 -7.56 20.43
C ASP A 390 12.83 -7.50 20.93
N ASP A 391 13.56 -8.62 20.78
CA ASP A 391 15.00 -8.72 21.02
C ASP A 391 15.69 -9.34 19.78
N PRO A 392 16.16 -8.51 18.84
CA PRO A 392 16.82 -8.99 17.62
C PRO A 392 18.11 -9.77 17.87
N VAL A 393 18.81 -9.53 18.98
CA VAL A 393 20.06 -10.23 19.32
C VAL A 393 19.75 -11.64 19.81
N ALA A 394 18.76 -11.79 20.70
CA ALA A 394 18.29 -13.10 21.13
C ALA A 394 17.67 -13.89 19.97
N ALA A 395 16.91 -13.23 19.10
CA ALA A 395 16.32 -13.85 17.92
C ALA A 395 17.42 -14.35 16.94
N LEU A 396 18.47 -13.56 16.70
CA LEU A 396 19.59 -13.96 15.84
C LEU A 396 20.33 -15.17 16.40
N ARG A 397 20.59 -15.17 17.70
CA ARG A 397 21.21 -16.31 18.37
C ARG A 397 20.39 -17.58 18.18
N LYS A 398 19.08 -17.50 18.46
CA LYS A 398 18.15 -18.62 18.31
C LYS A 398 18.13 -19.15 16.88
N LEU A 399 18.07 -18.25 15.89
CA LEU A 399 18.04 -18.61 14.47
C LEU A 399 19.31 -19.37 14.04
N VAL A 400 20.49 -18.94 14.50
CA VAL A 400 21.76 -19.61 14.22
C VAL A 400 21.84 -20.97 14.92
N GLU A 401 21.36 -21.07 16.16
CA GLU A 401 21.28 -22.34 16.91
C GLU A 401 20.33 -23.34 16.23
N GLU A 402 19.18 -22.87 15.71
CA GLU A 402 18.22 -23.69 14.96
C GLU A 402 18.81 -24.18 13.63
N ALA A 403 19.44 -23.29 12.86
CA ALA A 403 20.08 -23.66 11.60
C ALA A 403 21.22 -24.66 11.80
N ALA A 404 22.00 -24.51 12.88
CA ALA A 404 22.98 -25.51 13.28
C ALA A 404 22.30 -26.82 13.69
N GLY A 405 21.21 -26.76 14.46
CA GLY A 405 20.42 -27.90 14.91
C GLY A 405 19.78 -28.70 13.77
N ALA A 406 19.43 -28.07 12.65
CA ALA A 406 18.91 -28.75 11.46
C ALA A 406 19.94 -29.72 10.82
N LEU A 407 21.22 -29.63 11.18
CA LEU A 407 22.26 -30.55 10.75
C LEU A 407 22.31 -31.86 11.55
N ARG A 408 21.43 -32.09 12.53
CA ARG A 408 21.54 -33.18 13.54
C ARG A 408 21.77 -34.58 12.98
N GLU A 409 21.23 -34.90 11.80
CA GLU A 409 21.41 -36.18 11.11
C GLU A 409 22.73 -36.28 10.31
N ASP A 410 23.51 -35.19 10.25
CA ASP A 410 24.79 -35.09 9.54
C ASP A 410 25.96 -35.17 10.53
N ALA A 411 27.02 -35.88 10.16
CA ALA A 411 28.30 -35.88 10.86
C ALA A 411 28.85 -34.44 11.07
N LEU A 412 28.42 -33.49 10.22
CA LEU A 412 28.71 -32.07 10.32
C LEU A 412 28.18 -31.39 11.61
N HIS A 413 27.06 -31.85 12.18
CA HIS A 413 26.53 -31.27 13.42
C HIS A 413 27.50 -31.42 14.60
N ARG A 414 28.16 -32.58 14.73
CA ARG A 414 29.13 -32.81 15.82
C ARG A 414 30.30 -31.83 15.76
N VAL A 415 30.71 -31.46 14.54
CA VAL A 415 31.76 -30.46 14.32
C VAL A 415 31.28 -29.06 14.70
N VAL A 416 30.08 -28.65 14.28
CA VAL A 416 29.51 -27.35 14.66
C VAL A 416 29.25 -27.25 16.16
N ASP A 417 28.71 -28.31 16.77
CA ASP A 417 28.45 -28.40 18.22
C ASP A 417 29.74 -28.12 19.00
N ARG A 418 30.83 -28.83 18.70
CA ARG A 418 32.10 -28.67 19.43
C ARG A 418 32.91 -27.44 19.06
N THR A 419 32.52 -26.73 18.00
CA THR A 419 33.22 -25.52 17.53
C THR A 419 32.52 -24.25 17.97
N PHE A 420 31.18 -24.21 17.96
CA PHE A 420 30.40 -22.99 18.11
C PHE A 420 29.32 -23.07 19.20
N LEU A 421 28.57 -24.18 19.32
CA LEU A 421 27.43 -24.28 20.26
C LEU A 421 27.87 -24.62 21.69
N ARG A 422 28.85 -25.52 21.80
CA ARG A 422 29.48 -26.02 23.03
C ARG A 422 31.00 -26.10 22.77
N PRO A 423 31.66 -24.94 22.65
CA PRO A 423 33.02 -24.86 22.14
C PRO A 423 34.02 -25.58 23.05
N ALA A 424 34.93 -26.36 22.45
CA ALA A 424 36.15 -26.79 23.12
C ALA A 424 37.12 -25.60 23.27
N ALA A 425 38.13 -25.75 24.14
CA ALA A 425 39.11 -24.69 24.39
C ALA A 425 39.88 -24.26 23.12
N THR A 426 40.12 -25.20 22.20
CA THR A 426 40.72 -24.94 20.88
C THR A 426 40.08 -25.83 19.82
N GLN A 427 40.27 -25.48 18.55
CA GLN A 427 39.76 -26.28 17.43
C GLN A 427 40.51 -27.60 17.27
N GLU A 428 41.80 -27.64 17.58
CA GLU A 428 42.60 -28.87 17.63
C GLU A 428 42.07 -29.82 18.69
N ARG A 429 41.70 -29.29 19.87
CA ARG A 429 41.06 -30.08 20.92
C ARG A 429 39.67 -30.57 20.51
N ALA A 430 38.90 -29.74 19.80
CA ALA A 430 37.63 -30.17 19.23
C ALA A 430 37.82 -31.34 18.23
N ALA A 431 38.82 -31.26 17.35
CA ALA A 431 39.14 -32.33 16.40
C ALA A 431 39.53 -33.64 17.11
N GLU A 432 40.36 -33.54 18.16
CA GLU A 432 40.77 -34.67 18.98
C GLU A 432 39.58 -35.32 19.70
N MET A 433 38.71 -34.53 20.34
CA MET A 433 37.49 -35.01 20.99
C MET A 433 36.53 -35.70 20.04
N LEU A 434 36.57 -35.33 18.75
CA LEU A 434 35.76 -35.93 17.70
C LEU A 434 36.44 -37.13 17.02
N GLY A 435 37.68 -37.45 17.36
CA GLY A 435 38.46 -38.51 16.73
C GLY A 435 38.79 -38.23 15.26
N LEU A 436 38.90 -36.96 14.87
CA LEU A 436 39.12 -36.53 13.49
C LEU A 436 40.53 -35.98 13.30
N PRO A 437 41.22 -36.32 12.18
CA PRO A 437 42.39 -35.56 11.75
C PRO A 437 42.02 -34.08 11.58
N PHE A 438 42.92 -33.18 11.96
CA PHE A 438 42.63 -31.74 11.97
C PHE A 438 42.25 -31.19 10.59
N SER A 439 42.84 -31.72 9.50
CA SER A 439 42.46 -31.39 8.12
C SER A 439 41.01 -31.80 7.78
N THR A 440 40.59 -32.98 8.22
CA THR A 440 39.22 -33.49 8.07
C THR A 440 38.24 -32.65 8.88
N TYR A 441 38.57 -32.33 10.13
CA TYR A 441 37.79 -31.43 10.98
C TYR A 441 37.58 -30.07 10.30
N ARG A 442 38.65 -29.43 9.77
CA ARG A 442 38.55 -28.14 9.08
C ARG A 442 37.64 -28.20 7.85
N ARG A 443 37.75 -29.26 7.04
CA ARG A 443 36.89 -29.48 5.87
C ARG A 443 35.42 -29.62 6.27
N HIS A 444 35.14 -30.42 7.29
CA HIS A 444 33.77 -30.58 7.80
C HIS A 444 33.23 -29.29 8.40
N ARG A 445 34.03 -28.57 9.19
CA ARG A 445 33.65 -27.27 9.75
C ARG A 445 33.25 -26.28 8.64
N ASN A 446 34.08 -26.15 7.60
CA ASN A 446 33.77 -25.25 6.48
C ASN A 446 32.48 -25.65 5.76
N ARG A 447 32.31 -26.94 5.44
CA ARG A 447 31.10 -27.45 4.80
C ARG A 447 29.84 -27.24 5.65
N ALA A 448 29.96 -27.39 6.97
CA ALA A 448 28.85 -27.18 7.89
C ALA A 448 28.44 -25.70 7.94
N VAL A 449 29.42 -24.79 7.98
CA VAL A 449 29.19 -23.34 7.90
C VAL A 449 28.55 -22.97 6.57
N GLU A 450 29.00 -23.52 5.44
CA GLU A 450 28.40 -23.29 4.12
C GLU A 450 26.92 -23.71 4.08
N ARG A 451 26.57 -24.86 4.69
CA ARG A 451 25.16 -25.29 4.78
C ARG A 451 24.32 -24.36 5.65
N ILE A 452 24.86 -23.90 6.78
CA ILE A 452 24.17 -22.94 7.66
C ILE A 452 23.96 -21.61 6.92
N VAL A 453 24.99 -21.11 6.23
CA VAL A 453 24.88 -19.91 5.39
C VAL A 453 23.80 -20.08 4.34
N ALA A 454 23.78 -21.20 3.61
CA ALA A 454 22.79 -21.45 2.56
C ALA A 454 21.36 -21.50 3.12
N ALA A 455 21.13 -22.21 4.23
CA ALA A 455 19.81 -22.31 4.86
C ALA A 455 19.29 -20.96 5.40
N LEU A 456 20.18 -20.16 6.00
CA LEU A 456 19.81 -18.83 6.48
C LEU A 456 19.64 -17.84 5.32
N TRP A 457 20.41 -17.98 4.25
CA TRP A 457 20.27 -17.16 3.05
C TRP A 457 18.95 -17.41 2.34
N GLU A 458 18.49 -18.67 2.27
CA GLU A 458 17.19 -19.02 1.73
C GLU A 458 16.03 -18.39 2.53
N LYS A 459 16.11 -18.42 3.87
CA LYS A 459 15.16 -17.69 4.74
C LYS A 459 15.26 -16.17 4.56
N GLU A 460 16.47 -15.66 4.37
CA GLU A 460 16.78 -14.28 4.00
C GLU A 460 16.50 -14.01 2.51
N LEU A 461 15.86 -14.90 1.74
CA LEU A 461 15.36 -14.62 0.39
C LEU A 461 13.83 -14.72 0.36
N TYR A 462 13.28 -15.75 0.99
CA TYR A 462 11.87 -16.14 0.86
C TYR A 462 11.03 -15.97 2.15
N GLY A 463 11.64 -15.52 3.26
CA GLY A 463 10.97 -15.38 4.55
C GLY A 463 10.90 -16.67 5.36
N THR A 464 10.57 -16.56 6.66
CA THR A 464 10.61 -17.68 7.62
C THR A 464 9.45 -18.68 7.48
N GLY A 465 8.50 -18.45 6.57
CA GLY A 465 7.31 -19.29 6.35
C GLY A 465 7.41 -20.34 5.24
N HIS A 466 8.54 -20.43 4.52
CA HIS A 466 8.72 -21.43 3.46
C HIS A 466 9.38 -22.70 4.02
N GLN A 467 8.58 -23.65 4.50
CA GLN A 467 9.02 -25.05 4.58
C GLN A 467 8.65 -25.71 3.26
N VAL A 468 9.67 -26.03 2.45
CA VAL A 468 9.51 -26.96 1.33
C VAL A 468 9.41 -28.35 1.95
N ASP A 469 8.20 -28.89 2.00
CA ASP A 469 7.99 -30.32 2.26
C ASP A 469 8.82 -31.13 1.25
N SER A 470 9.76 -31.91 1.78
CA SER A 470 10.46 -32.97 1.04
C SER A 470 9.79 -34.30 1.29
#